data_AF-A0AB33VEU3-F1
#
_entry.id   AF-A0AB33VEU3-F1
#
_cell.length_a   1.000
_cell.length_b   1.000
_cell.length_c   1.000
_cell.angle_alpha   90.00
_cell.angle_beta   90.00
_cell.angle_gamma   90.00
#
_symmetry.space_group_name_H-M   'P 1'
#
loop_
_entity.id
_entity.type
_entity.pdbx_description
1 polymer ?
#
loop_
_entity_poly.entity_id
_entity_poly.type
_entity_poly.pdbx_seq_one_letter_code
_entity_poly.pdbx_strand_id
1 'polypeptide(L)'
;MVSFGDVSVVVAKPSAEAVELGVKASARVIAKLGRRLLEPGLTIAHGRDVPVFTADPADPQRVVRQLNGKTETGRFVRGKFKPELKHA
;
A
#
# COMPACT_ATOMS: atom_id res chain seq x y z
N MET A 1 14.53 19.52 -15.18
CA MET A 1 13.88 20.80 -14.85
C MET A 1 12.46 20.48 -14.41
N VAL A 2 12.14 20.69 -13.14
CA VAL A 2 10.78 20.50 -12.61
C VAL A 2 10.44 21.80 -11.90
N SER A 3 9.34 22.48 -12.28
CA SER A 3 8.98 23.78 -11.72
C SER A 3 7.84 23.67 -10.71
N PHE A 4 8.07 24.21 -9.52
CA PHE A 4 7.05 24.69 -8.59
C PHE A 4 7.38 26.16 -8.33
N GLY A 5 6.38 27.05 -8.29
CA GLY A 5 6.47 28.52 -8.14
C GLY A 5 7.87 29.12 -7.95
N ASP A 6 8.38 29.79 -9.00
CA ASP A 6 9.57 30.67 -9.05
C ASP A 6 10.84 30.30 -8.26
N VAL A 7 11.10 29.01 -8.01
CA VAL A 7 12.39 28.54 -7.49
C VAL A 7 13.07 27.65 -8.54
N SER A 8 14.10 28.19 -9.18
CA SER A 8 14.96 27.44 -10.10
C SER A 8 16.11 26.77 -9.35
N VAL A 9 16.02 25.46 -9.12
CA VAL A 9 17.13 24.66 -8.58
C VAL A 9 17.91 24.04 -9.75
N VAL A 10 19.15 24.48 -9.93
CA VAL A 10 20.09 23.83 -10.86
C VAL A 10 20.77 22.68 -10.13
N VAL A 11 20.40 21.46 -10.49
CA VAL A 11 21.03 20.23 -9.99
C VAL A 11 21.81 19.58 -11.11
N ALA A 12 23.06 19.21 -10.83
CA ALA A 12 23.87 18.43 -11.76
C ALA A 12 23.19 17.09 -12.04
N LYS A 13 23.11 16.72 -13.32
CA LYS A 13 22.60 15.40 -13.70
C LYS A 13 23.53 14.34 -13.11
N PRO A 14 23.01 13.34 -12.38
CA PRO A 14 23.87 12.28 -11.84
C PRO A 14 24.55 11.52 -12.98
N SER A 15 25.79 11.08 -12.72
CA SER A 15 26.51 10.22 -13.66
C SER A 15 25.76 8.91 -13.88
N ALA A 16 25.99 8.27 -15.03
CA ALA A 16 25.37 6.98 -15.33
C ALA A 16 25.69 5.94 -14.24
N GLU A 17 26.93 5.93 -13.73
CA GLU A 17 27.37 5.07 -12.64
C GLU A 17 26.61 5.31 -11.34
N ALA A 18 26.36 6.58 -10.98
CA ALA A 18 25.59 6.92 -9.79
C ALA A 18 24.13 6.47 -9.90
N VAL A 19 23.53 6.58 -11.09
CA VAL A 19 22.18 6.07 -11.35
C VAL A 19 22.15 4.55 -11.22
N GLU A 20 23.10 3.85 -11.84
CA GLU A 20 23.16 2.39 -11.81
C GLU A 20 23.36 1.86 -10.37
N LEU A 21 24.24 2.50 -9.60
CA LEU A 21 24.46 2.17 -8.19
C LEU A 21 23.16 2.34 -7.37
N GLY A 22 22.43 3.44 -7.60
CA GLY A 22 21.13 3.70 -6.96
C GLY A 22 20.10 2.61 -7.32
N VAL A 23 19.95 2.29 -8.60
CA VAL A 23 19.03 1.25 -9.08
C VAL A 23 19.35 -0.10 -8.44
N LYS A 24 20.63 -0.49 -8.41
CA LYS A 24 21.08 -1.77 -7.83
C LYS A 24 20.82 -1.83 -6.33
N ALA A 25 21.06 -0.73 -5.61
CA ALA A 25 20.77 -0.64 -4.19
C ALA A 25 19.26 -0.78 -3.91
N SER A 26 18.42 -0.06 -4.65
CA SER A 26 16.96 -0.14 -4.53
C SER A 26 16.43 -1.54 -4.85
N ALA A 27 16.90 -2.15 -5.95
CA ALA A 27 16.50 -3.50 -6.35
C ALA A 27 16.80 -4.55 -5.27
N ARG A 28 17.98 -4.46 -4.63
CA ARG A 28 18.38 -5.35 -3.53
C ARG A 28 17.47 -5.20 -2.31
N VAL A 29 17.06 -3.98 -1.96
CA VAL A 29 16.14 -3.73 -0.83
C VAL A 29 14.76 -4.29 -1.14
N ILE A 30 14.22 -4.03 -2.33
CA ILE A 30 12.90 -4.52 -2.74
C ILE A 30 12.86 -6.05 -2.74
N ALA A 31 13.89 -6.71 -3.28
CA ALA A 31 13.96 -8.17 -3.30
C ALA A 31 13.96 -8.76 -1.87
N LYS A 32 14.68 -8.13 -0.93
CA LYS A 32 14.69 -8.55 0.49
C LYS A 32 13.35 -8.31 1.17
N LEU A 33 12.71 -7.18 0.92
CA LEU A 33 11.41 -6.84 1.49
C LEU A 33 10.32 -7.79 0.98
N GLY A 34 10.25 -8.02 -0.34
CA GLY A 34 9.30 -8.95 -0.93
C GLY A 34 9.40 -10.35 -0.33
N ARG A 35 10.63 -10.85 -0.15
CA ARG A 35 10.85 -12.16 0.50
C ARG A 35 10.31 -12.19 1.94
N ARG A 36 10.57 -11.16 2.74
CA ARG A 36 10.05 -11.07 4.12
C ARG A 36 8.54 -11.00 4.17
N LEU A 37 7.92 -10.24 3.26
CA LEU A 37 6.45 -10.14 3.19
C LEU A 37 5.79 -11.47 2.79
N LEU A 38 6.52 -12.35 2.12
CA LEU A 38 6.06 -13.69 1.74
C LEU A 38 6.38 -14.76 2.78
N GLU A 39 7.10 -14.45 3.87
CA GLU A 39 7.38 -15.40 4.94
C GLU A 39 6.10 -15.73 5.72
N PRO A 40 5.68 -17.01 5.79
CA PRO A 40 4.52 -17.42 6.58
C PRO A 40 4.70 -17.05 8.05
N GLY A 41 3.65 -16.48 8.66
CA GLY A 41 3.67 -16.07 10.07
C GLY A 41 4.13 -14.63 10.32
N LEU A 42 4.50 -13.87 9.28
CA LEU A 42 4.71 -12.43 9.43
C LEU A 42 3.39 -11.73 9.78
N THR A 43 3.27 -11.27 11.01
CA THR A 43 2.13 -10.43 11.43
C THR A 43 2.46 -8.98 11.10
N ILE A 44 1.75 -8.40 10.13
CA ILE A 44 1.78 -6.96 9.90
C ILE A 44 0.90 -6.32 10.99
N ALA A 45 1.53 -5.71 11.98
CA ALA A 45 0.81 -4.98 13.01
C ALA A 45 0.13 -3.76 12.38
N HIS A 46 -1.20 -3.71 12.46
CA HIS A 46 -1.97 -2.55 12.06
C HIS A 46 -2.15 -1.62 13.25
N GLY A 47 -2.00 -0.31 13.02
CA GLY A 47 -2.26 0.69 14.05
C GLY A 47 -3.72 0.61 14.53
N ARG A 48 -3.95 1.00 15.79
CA ARG A 48 -5.32 1.25 16.28
C ARG A 48 -5.98 2.28 15.35
N ASP A 49 -7.26 2.09 15.04
CA ASP A 49 -8.04 2.94 14.13
C ASP A 49 -7.65 2.89 12.64
N VAL A 50 -6.78 1.95 12.23
CA VAL A 50 -6.47 1.71 10.82
C VAL A 50 -7.33 0.57 10.27
N PRO A 51 -8.23 0.81 9.30
CA PRO A 51 -9.04 -0.24 8.70
C PRO A 51 -8.21 -1.12 7.77
N VAL A 52 -8.35 -2.44 7.92
CA VAL A 52 -7.77 -3.44 7.02
C VAL A 52 -8.86 -3.94 6.09
N PHE A 53 -8.57 -4.02 4.81
CA PHE A 53 -9.49 -4.50 3.79
C PHE A 53 -8.94 -5.76 3.12
N THR A 54 -9.75 -6.81 3.03
CA THR A 54 -9.44 -8.03 2.29
C THR A 54 -10.56 -8.36 1.32
N ALA A 55 -10.26 -9.04 0.21
CA ALA A 55 -11.31 -9.60 -0.64
C ALA A 55 -12.17 -10.59 0.17
N ASP A 56 -13.48 -10.60 -0.08
CA ASP A 56 -14.36 -11.62 0.50
C ASP A 56 -14.10 -12.97 -0.23
N PRO A 57 -13.72 -14.03 0.50
CA PRO A 57 -13.42 -15.32 -0.12
C PRO A 57 -14.66 -16.00 -0.73
N ALA A 58 -15.86 -15.62 -0.31
CA ALA A 58 -17.12 -16.18 -0.84
C ALA A 58 -17.67 -15.39 -2.04
N ASP A 59 -17.32 -14.11 -2.17
CA ASP A 59 -17.78 -13.25 -3.27
C ASP A 59 -16.74 -12.17 -3.62
N PRO A 60 -16.04 -12.30 -4.77
CA PRO A 60 -15.02 -11.33 -5.20
C PRO A 60 -15.54 -9.91 -5.43
N GLN A 61 -16.86 -9.69 -5.53
CA GLN A 61 -17.47 -8.37 -5.63
C GLN A 61 -17.61 -7.66 -4.28
N ARG A 62 -17.23 -8.32 -3.18
CA ARG A 62 -17.30 -7.81 -1.82
C ARG A 62 -15.91 -7.68 -1.20
N VAL A 63 -15.84 -6.79 -0.23
CA VAL A 63 -14.63 -6.53 0.57
C VAL A 63 -15.00 -6.68 2.04
N VAL A 64 -14.16 -7.38 2.79
CA VAL A 64 -14.25 -7.48 4.25
C VAL A 64 -13.37 -6.39 4.86
N ARG A 65 -13.97 -5.54 5.70
CA ARG A 65 -13.28 -4.54 6.51
C ARG A 65 -13.13 -5.04 7.93
N GLN A 66 -11.91 -5.02 8.45
CA GLN A 66 -11.62 -5.18 9.87
C GLN A 66 -11.16 -3.84 10.45
N LEU A 67 -11.84 -3.35 11.48
CA LEU A 67 -11.49 -2.11 12.16
C LEU A 67 -11.88 -2.22 13.62
N ASN A 68 -10.91 -2.03 14.54
CA ASN A 68 -11.13 -2.05 15.99
C ASN A 68 -11.91 -3.30 16.47
N GLY A 69 -11.55 -4.48 15.94
CA GLY A 69 -12.22 -5.75 16.26
C GLY A 69 -13.59 -5.95 15.62
N LYS A 70 -14.11 -4.95 14.88
CA LYS A 70 -15.35 -5.08 14.11
C LYS A 70 -15.05 -5.57 12.69
N THR A 71 -15.76 -6.60 12.26
CA THR A 71 -15.70 -7.15 10.90
C THR A 71 -16.99 -6.86 10.15
N GLU A 72 -16.89 -6.18 9.01
CA GLU A 72 -18.03 -5.80 8.17
C GLU A 72 -17.74 -6.13 6.70
N THR A 73 -18.71 -6.70 5.99
CA THR A 73 -18.63 -6.91 4.54
C THR A 73 -19.29 -5.74 3.82
N GLY A 74 -18.76 -5.33 2.68
CA GLY A 74 -19.27 -4.19 1.94
C GLY A 74 -18.65 -4.03 0.56
N ARG A 75 -18.86 -2.85 -0.03
CA ARG A 75 -18.29 -2.47 -1.33
C ARG A 75 -17.73 -1.05 -1.29
N PHE A 76 -16.78 -0.77 -2.18
CA PHE A 76 -16.37 0.61 -2.45
C PHE A 76 -17.32 1.24 -3.46
N VAL A 77 -18.02 2.30 -3.05
CA VAL A 77 -18.87 3.11 -3.92
C VAL A 77 -18.26 4.50 -4.01
N ARG A 78 -17.80 4.89 -5.20
CA ARG A 78 -17.11 6.18 -5.44
C ARG A 78 -15.95 6.41 -4.45
N GLY A 79 -15.12 5.38 -4.24
CA GLY A 79 -13.96 5.42 -3.34
C GLY A 79 -14.28 5.36 -1.84
N LYS A 80 -15.56 5.28 -1.45
CA LYS A 80 -15.97 5.18 -0.05
C LYS A 80 -16.48 3.78 0.27
N PHE A 81 -15.99 3.18 1.36
CA PHE A 81 -16.50 1.91 1.83
C PHE A 81 -17.94 2.07 2.34
N LYS A 82 -18.83 1.20 1.85
CA LYS A 82 -20.22 1.10 2.27
C LYS A 82 -20.47 -0.31 2.82
N PRO A 83 -20.70 -0.46 4.13
CA PRO A 83 -21.03 -1.77 4.70
C PRO A 83 -22.40 -2.22 4.19
N GLU A 84 -22.54 -3.51 3.94
CA GLU A 84 -23.83 -4.13 3.70
C GLU A 84 -24.58 -4.21 5.04
N LEU A 85 -25.81 -3.72 5.06
CA LEU A 85 -26.70 -3.90 6.20
C LEU A 85 -27.05 -5.39 6.26
N LYS A 86 -26.69 -6.06 7.35
CA LYS A 86 -27.29 -7.35 7.66
C LYS A 86 -28.77 -7.08 7.96
N HIS A 87 -29.66 -7.47 7.06
CA HIS A 87 -31.04 -7.68 7.46
C HIS A 87 -31.03 -8.82 8.47
N ALA A 88 -31.41 -8.48 9.71
CA ALA A 88 -31.64 -9.44 10.78
C ALA A 88 -32.89 -10.26 10.50
#